data_AF-A0AAU5TS68-F1
#
_entry.id   AF-A0AAU5TS68-F1
#
_cell.length_a   1.000
_cell.length_b   1.000
_cell.length_c   1.000
_cell.angle_alpha   90.00
_cell.angle_beta   90.00
_cell.angle_gamma   90.00
#
_symmetry.space_group_name_H-M   'P 1'
#
loop_
_entity.id
_entity.type
_entity.pdbx_description
1 polymer ?
#
loop_
_entity_poly.entity_id
_entity_poly.type
_entity_poly.pdbx_seq_one_letter_code
_entity_poly.pdbx_strand_id
1 'polypeptide(L)'
;MAPFVLVLLAAGTLMIMAHRQNSATERHEKQALEQLARHVESYEDVVRGELRTGDPSRPWTRTVAQRNYGTLVSYVRSDRSLTTLVEFFATYEETSFFGTSTARAYRCYSFRFQEGAEGGPDRTALPLQQCNPI
;
A
#
# COMPACT_ATOMS: atom_id res chain seq x y z
N MET A 1 13.50 21.90 -46.45
CA MET A 1 14.32 21.54 -45.26
C MET A 1 13.74 22.03 -43.93
N ALA A 2 12.93 23.11 -43.89
CA ALA A 2 12.26 23.59 -42.69
C ALA A 2 11.26 22.63 -41.98
N PRO A 3 10.50 21.72 -42.64
CA PRO A 3 9.50 20.91 -41.95
C PRO A 3 10.13 19.82 -41.06
N PHE A 4 11.28 19.25 -41.45
CA PHE A 4 11.96 18.22 -40.67
C PHE A 4 12.54 18.74 -39.35
N VAL A 5 13.05 19.98 -39.34
CA VAL A 5 13.58 20.61 -38.12
C VAL A 5 12.48 20.89 -37.11
N LEU A 6 11.31 21.35 -37.56
CA LEU A 6 10.12 21.56 -36.72
C LEU A 6 9.61 20.24 -36.10
N VAL A 7 9.58 19.16 -36.89
CA VAL A 7 9.18 17.82 -36.40
C VAL A 7 10.16 17.29 -35.36
N LEU A 8 11.46 17.45 -35.57
CA LEU A 8 12.48 17.01 -34.60
C LEU A 8 12.43 17.81 -33.29
N LEU A 9 12.18 19.13 -33.37
CA LEU A 9 11.99 19.96 -32.18
C LEU A 9 10.72 19.57 -31.41
N ALA A 10 9.60 19.32 -32.10
CA ALA A 10 8.36 18.87 -31.47
C ALA A 10 8.50 17.47 -30.83
N ALA A 11 9.19 16.54 -31.49
CA ALA A 11 9.47 15.23 -30.93
C ALA A 11 10.40 15.30 -29.70
N GLY A 12 11.40 16.18 -29.74
CA GLY A 12 12.30 16.42 -28.61
C GLY A 12 11.58 16.98 -27.38
N THR A 13 10.69 17.96 -27.55
CA THR A 13 9.92 18.53 -26.44
C THR A 13 8.92 17.54 -25.86
N LEU A 14 8.28 16.71 -26.69
CA LEU A 14 7.38 15.63 -26.25
C LEU A 14 8.12 14.57 -25.42
N MET A 15 9.30 14.14 -25.85
CA MET A 15 10.11 13.19 -25.07
C MET A 15 10.56 13.77 -23.72
N ILE A 16 10.96 15.04 -23.67
CA ILE A 16 11.33 15.72 -22.42
C ILE A 16 10.13 15.82 -21.47
N MET A 17 8.95 16.17 -21.99
CA MET A 17 7.72 16.24 -21.18
C MET A 17 7.32 14.86 -20.66
N ALA A 18 7.30 13.83 -21.51
CA ALA A 18 6.99 12.46 -21.10
C ALA A 18 7.96 11.96 -20.02
N HIS A 19 9.26 12.25 -20.15
CA HIS A 19 10.26 11.87 -19.15
C HIS A 19 10.06 12.61 -17.81
N ARG A 20 9.75 13.91 -17.84
CA ARG A 20 9.44 14.69 -16.63
C ARG A 20 8.15 14.23 -15.96
N GLN A 21 7.13 13.84 -16.73
CA GLN A 21 5.89 13.26 -16.21
C GLN A 21 6.17 11.92 -15.53
N ASN A 22 6.91 11.03 -16.19
CA ASN A 22 7.21 9.70 -15.64
C ASN A 22 8.00 9.80 -14.33
N SER A 23 9.00 10.69 -14.28
CA SER A 23 9.78 10.94 -13.06
C SER A 23 9.02 11.67 -11.94
N ALA A 24 7.97 12.42 -12.24
CA ALA A 24 7.07 12.97 -11.22
C ALA A 24 6.17 11.87 -10.64
N THR A 25 5.52 11.10 -11.52
CA THR A 25 4.67 9.97 -11.14
C THR A 25 5.43 8.95 -10.29
N GLU A 26 6.64 8.56 -10.69
CA GLU A 26 7.49 7.63 -9.92
C GLU A 26 7.80 8.15 -8.51
N ARG A 27 8.06 9.45 -8.37
CA ARG A 27 8.28 10.07 -7.04
C ARG A 27 7.02 10.03 -6.18
N HIS A 28 5.86 10.33 -6.76
CA HIS A 28 4.59 10.29 -6.04
C HIS A 28 4.21 8.86 -5.63
N GLU A 29 4.43 7.88 -6.51
CA GLU A 29 4.23 6.48 -6.18
C GLU A 29 5.14 6.03 -5.04
N LYS A 30 6.43 6.40 -5.09
CA LYS A 30 7.38 6.08 -4.03
C LYS A 30 6.95 6.67 -2.68
N GLN A 31 6.49 7.92 -2.65
CA GLN A 31 5.97 8.57 -1.44
C GLN A 31 4.73 7.84 -0.91
N ALA A 32 3.83 7.40 -1.80
CA ALA A 32 2.68 6.59 -1.40
C ALA A 32 3.10 5.24 -0.83
N LEU A 33 4.14 4.58 -1.36
CA LEU A 33 4.67 3.34 -0.78
C LEU A 33 5.27 3.56 0.61
N GLU A 34 5.97 4.67 0.83
CA GLU A 34 6.47 5.05 2.16
C GLU A 34 5.33 5.36 3.14
N GLN A 35 4.26 6.00 2.67
CA GLN A 35 3.05 6.22 3.46
C GLN A 35 2.33 4.90 3.78
N LEU A 36 2.25 3.99 2.82
CA LEU A 36 1.68 2.66 3.00
C LEU A 36 2.45 1.89 4.07
N ALA A 37 3.79 1.92 4.05
CA ALA A 37 4.62 1.28 5.08
C ALA A 37 4.27 1.79 6.49
N ARG A 38 4.06 3.10 6.65
CA ARG A 38 3.62 3.69 7.91
C ARG A 38 2.23 3.22 8.33
N HIS A 39 1.30 3.05 7.39
CA HIS A 39 -0.03 2.49 7.67
C HIS A 39 0.03 1.03 8.14
N VAL A 40 0.89 0.24 7.51
CA VAL A 40 1.15 -1.17 7.88
C VAL A 40 1.72 -1.24 9.30
N GLU A 41 2.72 -0.43 9.61
CA GLU A 41 3.32 -0.36 10.96
C GLU A 41 2.32 0.09 12.02
N SER A 42 1.55 1.14 11.74
CA SER A 42 0.50 1.63 12.65
C SER A 42 -0.60 0.58 12.90
N TYR A 43 -1.03 -0.15 11.86
CA TYR A 43 -1.96 -1.28 12.03
C TYR A 43 -1.37 -2.35 12.95
N GLU A 44 -0.12 -2.73 12.69
CA GLU A 44 0.60 -3.77 13.41
C GLU A 44 0.73 -3.44 14.90
N ASP A 45 1.12 -2.20 15.21
CA ASP A 45 1.30 -1.72 16.58
C ASP A 45 -0.03 -1.65 17.34
N VAL A 46 -1.10 -1.19 16.70
CA VAL A 46 -2.43 -1.11 17.32
C VAL A 46 -2.98 -2.50 17.65
N VAL A 47 -2.91 -3.45 16.70
CA VAL A 47 -3.39 -4.82 16.94
C VAL A 47 -2.55 -5.53 18.00
N ARG A 48 -1.23 -5.33 17.97
CA ARG A 48 -0.32 -5.88 18.99
C ARG A 48 -0.61 -5.29 20.38
N GLY A 49 -0.88 -3.99 20.46
CA GLY A 49 -1.26 -3.32 21.71
C GLY A 49 -2.53 -3.93 22.30
N GLU A 50 -3.55 -4.12 21.47
CA GLU A 50 -4.83 -4.70 21.90
C GLU A 50 -4.66 -6.14 22.39
N LEU A 51 -3.83 -6.96 21.73
CA LEU A 51 -3.52 -8.33 22.15
C LEU A 51 -2.88 -8.44 23.55
N ARG A 52 -2.25 -7.36 24.04
CA ARG A 52 -1.68 -7.32 25.40
C ARG A 52 -2.73 -7.01 26.46
N THR A 53 -3.79 -6.29 26.09
CA THR A 53 -4.82 -5.79 27.00
C THR A 53 -6.13 -6.56 26.90
N GLY A 54 -6.33 -7.33 25.84
CA GLY A 54 -7.54 -8.10 25.57
C GLY A 54 -7.41 -8.97 24.33
N ASP A 55 -8.55 -9.47 23.85
CA ASP A 55 -8.61 -10.27 22.62
C ASP A 55 -9.29 -9.44 21.50
N PRO A 56 -8.56 -8.98 20.47
CA PRO A 56 -9.10 -8.15 19.42
C PRO A 56 -10.12 -8.92 18.58
N SER A 57 -11.39 -8.56 18.69
CA SER A 57 -12.45 -9.16 17.87
C SER A 57 -12.26 -8.89 16.36
N ARG A 58 -12.85 -9.73 15.50
CA ARG A 58 -12.84 -9.52 14.04
C ARG A 58 -13.42 -8.14 13.61
N PRO A 59 -14.57 -7.67 14.15
CA PRO A 59 -15.10 -6.35 13.80
C PRO A 59 -14.17 -5.19 14.20
N TRP A 60 -13.55 -5.28 15.38
CA TRP A 60 -12.55 -4.31 15.83
C TRP A 60 -11.34 -4.30 14.90
N THR A 61 -10.80 -5.48 14.58
CA THR A 61 -9.64 -5.63 13.67
C THR A 61 -9.93 -5.07 12.28
N ARG A 62 -11.16 -5.26 11.76
CA ARG A 62 -11.60 -4.66 10.49
C ARG A 62 -11.59 -3.13 10.58
N THR A 63 -12.06 -2.58 11.69
CA THR A 63 -12.08 -1.13 11.91
C THR A 63 -10.66 -0.56 11.96
N VAL A 64 -9.73 -1.25 12.62
CA VAL A 64 -8.31 -0.86 12.68
C VAL A 64 -7.66 -0.92 11.30
N ALA A 65 -7.94 -1.96 10.50
CA ALA A 65 -7.48 -2.02 9.10
C ALA A 65 -7.98 -0.81 8.30
N GLN A 66 -9.29 -0.49 8.38
CA GLN A 66 -9.88 0.63 7.65
C GLN A 66 -9.30 1.99 8.06
N ARG A 67 -9.07 2.21 9.37
CA ARG A 67 -8.41 3.42 9.88
C ARG A 67 -6.98 3.59 9.36
N ASN A 68 -6.31 2.48 9.03
CA ASN A 68 -4.98 2.44 8.45
C ASN A 68 -5.03 2.22 6.93
N TYR A 69 -6.07 2.70 6.24
CA TYR A 69 -6.17 2.61 4.78
C TYR A 69 -6.00 1.18 4.24
N GLY A 70 -6.59 0.22 4.94
CA GLY A 70 -6.56 -1.18 4.57
C GLY A 70 -7.91 -1.88 4.68
N THR A 71 -7.99 -3.02 4.01
CA THR A 71 -9.15 -3.90 3.99
C THR A 71 -8.76 -5.22 4.62
N LEU A 72 -9.44 -5.59 5.71
CA LEU A 72 -9.27 -6.91 6.34
C LEU A 72 -9.87 -7.99 5.44
N VAL A 73 -9.01 -8.80 4.84
CA VAL A 73 -9.35 -9.90 3.93
C VAL A 73 -9.68 -11.16 4.72
N SER A 74 -8.80 -11.55 5.65
CA SER A 74 -8.99 -12.74 6.48
C SER A 74 -8.65 -12.48 7.94
N TYR A 75 -9.30 -13.25 8.81
CA TYR A 75 -9.11 -13.24 10.25
C TYR A 75 -9.21 -14.67 10.73
N VAL A 76 -8.10 -15.22 11.23
CA VAL A 76 -8.01 -16.59 11.74
C VAL A 76 -7.46 -16.52 13.15
N ARG A 77 -8.29 -16.92 14.12
CA ARG A 77 -7.92 -16.99 15.54
C ARG A 77 -7.73 -18.45 15.94
N SER A 78 -6.69 -18.70 16.72
CA SER A 78 -6.49 -19.93 17.49
C SER A 78 -6.15 -19.58 18.93
N ASP A 79 -6.10 -20.58 19.81
CA ASP A 79 -5.96 -20.41 21.27
C ASP A 79 -4.88 -19.43 21.70
N ARG A 80 -3.75 -19.34 20.96
CA ARG A 80 -2.62 -18.47 21.29
C ARG A 80 -2.09 -17.66 20.11
N SER A 81 -2.84 -17.58 19.01
CA SER A 81 -2.39 -16.79 17.87
C SER A 81 -3.53 -16.18 17.08
N LEU A 82 -3.25 -15.00 16.54
CA LEU A 82 -4.09 -14.31 15.60
C LEU A 82 -3.33 -14.17 14.28
N THR A 83 -3.91 -14.67 13.21
CA THR A 83 -3.42 -14.42 11.85
C THR A 83 -4.40 -13.55 11.10
N THR A 84 -3.94 -12.42 10.58
CA THR A 84 -4.74 -11.52 9.74
C THR A 84 -4.11 -11.40 8.36
N LEU A 85 -4.95 -11.23 7.36
CA LEU A 85 -4.56 -10.86 6.01
C LEU A 85 -5.20 -9.53 5.68
N VAL A 86 -4.39 -8.54 5.33
CA VAL A 86 -4.85 -7.16 5.10
C VAL A 86 -4.25 -6.64 3.81
N GLU A 87 -5.11 -6.11 2.94
CA GLU A 87 -4.71 -5.34 1.77
C GLU A 87 -4.66 -3.86 2.15
N PHE A 88 -3.50 -3.22 2.06
CA PHE A 88 -3.33 -1.79 2.29
C PHE A 88 -3.26 -1.04 0.98
N PHE A 89 -3.68 0.22 1.01
CA PHE A 89 -3.51 1.14 -0.11
C PHE A 89 -2.98 2.50 0.35
N ALA A 90 -2.35 3.20 -0.59
CA ALA A 90 -2.03 4.62 -0.48
C ALA A 90 -2.31 5.30 -1.82
N THR A 91 -2.82 6.53 -1.77
CA THR A 91 -3.13 7.31 -2.97
C THR A 91 -1.94 8.16 -3.39
N TYR A 92 -1.73 8.32 -4.70
CA TYR A 92 -0.74 9.25 -5.25
C TYR A 92 -1.29 9.94 -6.49
N GLU A 93 -0.68 11.08 -6.83
CA GLU A 93 -0.97 11.79 -8.07
C GLU A 93 -0.17 11.18 -9.22
N GLU A 94 -0.88 10.77 -10.25
CA GLU A 94 -0.33 10.32 -11.51
C GLU A 94 -0.44 11.45 -12.53
N THR A 95 0.69 11.86 -13.10
CA THR A 95 0.72 12.88 -14.14
C THR A 95 0.85 12.23 -15.50
N SER A 96 -0.13 12.45 -16.37
CA SER A 96 -0.13 11.96 -17.75
C SER A 96 -0.24 13.11 -18.75
N PHE A 97 -0.21 12.79 -20.04
CA PHE A 97 -0.50 13.76 -21.10
C PHE A 97 -1.91 14.39 -20.98
N PHE A 98 -2.87 13.67 -20.40
CA PHE A 98 -4.27 14.12 -20.27
C PHE A 98 -4.54 14.94 -18.99
N GLY A 99 -3.52 15.17 -18.15
CA GLY A 99 -3.63 15.87 -16.88
C GLY A 99 -3.24 15.01 -15.69
N THR A 100 -3.61 15.46 -14.50
CA THR A 100 -3.37 14.77 -13.23
C THR A 100 -4.58 13.94 -12.81
N SER A 101 -4.33 12.70 -12.37
CA SER A 101 -5.33 11.79 -11.83
C SER A 101 -4.86 11.20 -10.51
N THR A 102 -5.80 10.75 -9.67
CA THR A 102 -5.46 10.01 -8.45
C THR A 102 -5.37 8.52 -8.75
N ALA A 103 -4.21 7.93 -8.48
CA ALA A 103 -3.97 6.50 -8.52
C ALA A 103 -3.81 5.93 -7.11
N ARG A 104 -3.80 4.60 -6.98
CA ARG A 104 -3.57 3.89 -5.71
C ARG A 104 -2.47 2.85 -5.87
N ALA A 105 -1.54 2.85 -4.94
CA ALA A 105 -0.59 1.76 -4.74
C ALA A 105 -1.15 0.79 -3.70
N TYR A 106 -1.01 -0.52 -3.96
CA TYR A 106 -1.52 -1.58 -3.07
C TYR A 106 -0.38 -2.47 -2.59
N ARG A 107 -0.52 -3.00 -1.37
CA ARG A 107 0.32 -4.09 -0.83
C ARG A 107 -0.52 -5.02 0.03
N CYS A 108 -0.20 -6.31 -0.04
CA CYS A 108 -0.84 -7.35 0.75
C CYS A 108 0.11 -7.82 1.85
N TYR A 109 -0.39 -7.93 3.07
CA TYR A 109 0.39 -8.42 4.21
C TYR A 109 -0.38 -9.46 5.00
N SER A 110 0.30 -10.55 5.36
CA SER A 110 -0.13 -11.43 6.44
C SER A 110 0.62 -11.06 7.71
N PHE A 111 -0.13 -10.96 8.81
CA PHE A 111 0.42 -10.75 10.14
C PHE A 111 0.07 -11.95 11.00
N ARG A 112 1.07 -12.54 11.63
CA ARG A 112 0.89 -13.58 12.65
C ARG A 112 1.33 -13.05 13.99
N PHE A 113 0.36 -12.78 14.86
CA PHE A 113 0.58 -12.41 16.24
C PHE A 113 0.52 -13.67 17.12
N GLN A 114 1.57 -13.92 17.90
CA GLN A 114 1.61 -15.00 18.88
C GLN A 114 1.58 -14.41 20.29
N GLU A 115 0.73 -14.96 21.14
CA GLU A 115 0.67 -14.58 22.54
C GLU A 115 1.94 -15.01 23.27
N GLY A 116 2.56 -14.09 24.03
CA GLY A 116 3.77 -14.37 24.80
C GLY A 116 5.08 -14.51 24.00
N ALA A 117 5.06 -14.25 22.69
CA ALA A 117 6.31 -14.16 21.93
C ALA A 117 7.09 -12.90 22.33
N GLU A 118 8.39 -13.04 22.62
CA GLU A 118 9.27 -11.91 22.96
C GLU A 118 9.54 -10.97 21.77
N GLY A 119 9.16 -11.38 20.55
CA GLY A 119 9.29 -10.61 19.32
C GLY A 119 8.01 -9.87 18.88
N GLY A 120 8.14 -9.06 17.84
CA GLY A 120 6.99 -8.53 17.10
C GLY A 120 6.23 -9.65 16.36
N PRO A 121 5.03 -9.37 15.82
CA PRO A 121 4.35 -10.29 14.95
C PRO A 121 5.20 -10.58 13.72
N ASP A 122 5.02 -11.78 13.19
CA ASP A 122 5.63 -12.15 11.93
C ASP A 122 4.82 -11.50 10.79
N ARG A 123 5.42 -10.50 10.15
CA ARG A 123 4.84 -9.76 9.02
C ARG A 123 5.44 -10.28 7.73
N THR A 124 4.60 -10.88 6.89
CA THR A 124 4.98 -11.38 5.57
C THR A 124 4.29 -10.55 4.49
N ALA A 125 5.08 -9.93 3.61
CA ALA A 125 4.57 -9.31 2.39
C ALA A 125 4.18 -10.39 1.38
N LEU A 126 2.98 -10.29 0.82
CA LEU A 126 2.43 -11.28 -0.11
C LEU A 126 2.17 -10.65 -1.48
N PRO A 127 2.17 -11.46 -2.56
CA PRO A 127 1.61 -11.05 -3.84
C PRO A 127 0.17 -10.58 -3.68
N LEU A 128 -0.21 -9.51 -4.38
CA LEU A 128 -1.56 -8.92 -4.28
C LEU A 128 -2.68 -9.91 -4.59
N GLN A 129 -2.43 -10.88 -5.48
CA GLN A 129 -3.39 -11.94 -5.82
C GLN A 129 -3.81 -12.77 -4.61
N GLN A 130 -2.97 -12.85 -3.57
CA GLN A 130 -3.28 -13.59 -2.35
C GLN A 130 -4.20 -12.81 -1.39
N CYS A 131 -4.30 -11.48 -1.54
CA CYS A 131 -5.29 -10.65 -0.84
C CYS A 131 -6.63 -10.57 -1.57
N ASN A 132 -6.72 -11.10 -2.78
CA ASN A 132 -7.91 -11.02 -3.61
C ASN A 132 -8.55 -12.42 -3.74
N PRO A 133 -9.36 -12.86 -2.74
CA PRO A 133 -10.26 -13.96 -2.99
C PRO A 133 -11.33 -13.43 -3.93
N ILE A 134 -11.23 -13.77 -5.22
CA ILE A 134 -12.32 -13.58 -6.18
C ILE A 134 -13.62 -14.11 -5.57
#